data_AF-A0A1V2I3U4-F1
#
_entry.id   AF-A0A1V2I3U4-F1
#
_cell.length_a   1.000
_cell.length_b   1.000
_cell.length_c   1.000
_cell.angle_alpha   90.00
_cell.angle_beta   90.00
_cell.angle_gamma   90.00
#
_symmetry.space_group_name_H-M   'P 1'
#
loop_
_entity.id
_entity.type
_entity.pdbx_description
1 polymer ?
#
loop_
_entity_poly.entity_id
_entity_poly.type
_entity_poly.pdbx_seq_one_letter_code
_entity_poly.pdbx_strand_id
1 'polypeptide(L)'
;MFSVLVDGRTVDTVDDDESVTVEIGGDDTTYRCSSCGNALSETADGHWLDECGGADCPDADPDNEGKGGGHVPAAVPLSWCNHVRVHADESQDSVTVYLRVGTKSFALAARRIPDDAESVLAGRLLLDVPHPDAPGGHGPLTPLRDGTYLIGS
;
A
#
# COMPACT_ATOMS: atom_id res chain seq x y z
N MET A 1 -2.72 21.85 -6.84
CA MET A 1 -3.13 21.38 -5.50
C MET A 1 -3.54 19.93 -5.61
N PHE A 2 -2.68 19.03 -5.15
CA PHE A 2 -2.95 17.59 -5.11
C PHE A 2 -3.40 17.25 -3.68
N SER A 3 -4.47 16.48 -3.53
CA SER A 3 -4.94 16.03 -2.21
C SER A 3 -4.44 14.60 -1.98
N VAL A 4 -3.65 14.40 -0.92
CA VAL A 4 -3.29 13.05 -0.46
C VAL A 4 -4.41 12.54 0.45
N LEU A 5 -4.88 11.32 0.21
CA LEU A 5 -5.85 10.65 1.08
C LEU A 5 -5.18 9.47 1.78
N VAL A 6 -5.36 9.38 3.10
CA VAL A 6 -5.00 8.21 3.90
C VAL A 6 -6.30 7.66 4.48
N ASP A 7 -6.62 6.40 4.20
CA ASP A 7 -7.89 5.75 4.58
C ASP A 7 -9.14 6.56 4.20
N GLY A 8 -9.12 7.18 3.01
CA GLY A 8 -10.22 7.99 2.49
C GLY A 8 -10.40 9.36 3.17
N ARG A 9 -9.51 9.73 4.09
CA ARG A 9 -9.47 11.06 4.71
C ARG A 9 -8.37 11.90 4.08
N THR A 10 -8.69 13.13 3.73
CA THR A 10 -7.70 14.10 3.23
C THR A 10 -6.69 14.39 4.33
N VAL A 11 -5.41 14.21 4.03
CA VAL A 11 -4.33 14.67 4.90
C VAL A 11 -4.15 16.16 4.66
N ASP A 12 -4.29 16.97 5.71
CA ASP A 12 -3.93 18.39 5.65
C ASP A 12 -2.42 18.49 5.45
N THR A 13 -1.99 18.64 4.20
CA THR A 13 -0.59 18.92 3.86
C THR A 13 -0.28 20.34 4.31
N VAL A 14 0.65 20.47 5.25
CA VAL A 14 1.19 21.77 5.68
C VAL A 14 2.28 22.16 4.68
N ASP A 15 2.05 23.27 3.98
CA ASP A 15 2.94 23.95 3.01
C ASP A 15 3.16 23.29 1.63
N ASP A 16 3.61 24.13 0.68
CA ASP A 16 3.96 23.90 -0.74
C ASP A 16 5.10 22.87 -0.92
N ASP A 17 5.03 21.73 -0.25
CA ASP A 17 6.09 20.72 -0.29
C ASP A 17 5.96 19.82 -1.52
N GLU A 18 7.04 19.78 -2.32
CA GLU A 18 7.26 18.88 -3.46
C GLU A 18 7.28 17.39 -3.06
N SER A 19 7.13 17.07 -1.78
CA SER A 19 6.99 15.69 -1.34
C SER A 19 6.15 15.54 -0.08
N VAL A 20 5.26 14.54 -0.08
CA VAL A 20 4.46 14.15 1.08
C VAL A 20 4.95 12.80 1.58
N THR A 21 5.24 12.71 2.87
CA THR A 21 5.62 11.45 3.52
C THR A 21 4.56 11.07 4.54
N VAL A 22 4.08 9.83 4.45
CA VAL A 22 3.18 9.22 5.41
C VAL A 22 3.94 8.09 6.10
N GLU A 23 4.21 8.29 7.39
CA GLU A 23 4.63 7.21 8.28
C GLU A 23 3.38 6.49 8.78
N ILE A 24 3.30 5.20 8.50
CA ILE A 24 2.19 4.37 8.96
C ILE A 24 2.67 3.73 10.24
N GLY A 25 2.09 4.16 11.37
CA GLY A 25 2.34 3.58 12.68
C GLY A 25 2.05 2.08 12.63
N GLY A 26 3.02 1.27 13.06
CA GLY A 26 2.92 -0.18 13.08
C GLY A 26 2.02 -0.69 14.20
N ASP A 27 0.75 -0.29 14.23
CA ASP A 27 -0.21 -0.93 15.12
C ASP A 27 -0.51 -2.33 14.55
N ASP A 28 0.19 -3.29 15.17
CA ASP A 28 0.46 -4.72 14.96
C ASP A 28 -0.51 -5.63 14.17
N THR A 29 -1.68 -5.16 13.79
CA THR A 29 -2.72 -6.03 13.24
C THR A 29 -2.88 -5.88 11.73
N THR A 30 -2.63 -6.98 11.02
CA THR A 30 -2.79 -7.07 9.56
C THR A 30 -4.23 -7.32 9.11
N TYR A 31 -5.12 -7.74 10.02
CA TYR A 31 -6.51 -8.08 9.74
C TYR A 31 -7.48 -7.55 10.79
N ARG A 32 -8.61 -6.97 10.37
CA ARG A 32 -9.71 -6.58 11.26
C ARG A 32 -10.98 -7.33 10.90
N CYS A 33 -11.88 -7.47 11.87
CA CYS A 33 -13.19 -8.01 11.59
C CYS A 33 -13.97 -7.03 10.69
N SER A 34 -14.49 -7.49 9.55
CA SER A 34 -15.30 -6.66 8.67
C SER A 34 -16.65 -6.25 9.28
N SER A 35 -17.11 -6.98 10.29
CA SER A 35 -18.37 -6.70 10.99
C SER A 35 -18.18 -5.73 12.16
N CYS A 36 -17.35 -6.06 13.15
CA CYS A 36 -17.19 -5.24 14.36
C CYS A 36 -15.95 -4.33 14.36
N GLY A 37 -15.02 -4.47 13.40
CA GLY A 37 -13.80 -3.66 13.32
C GLY A 37 -12.67 -4.04 14.30
N ASN A 38 -12.90 -5.02 15.19
CA ASN A 38 -11.89 -5.49 16.13
C ASN A 38 -10.64 -6.00 15.41
N ALA A 39 -9.48 -5.77 16.02
CA ALA A 39 -8.21 -6.32 15.57
C ALA A 39 -8.24 -7.85 15.68
N LEU A 40 -7.78 -8.55 14.64
CA LEU A 40 -7.77 -10.01 14.61
C LEU A 40 -6.36 -10.56 14.46
N SER A 41 -6.10 -11.64 15.20
CA SER A 41 -4.92 -12.47 15.04
C SER A 41 -5.31 -13.85 14.53
N GLU A 42 -4.58 -14.34 13.53
CA GLU A 42 -4.73 -15.70 13.02
C GLU A 42 -4.03 -16.68 13.97
N THR A 43 -4.71 -17.73 14.39
CA THR A 43 -4.15 -18.82 15.18
C THR A 43 -3.50 -19.88 14.28
N ALA A 44 -2.65 -20.73 14.84
CA ALA A 44 -1.91 -21.75 14.07
C ALA A 44 -2.81 -22.80 13.37
N ASP A 45 -4.05 -22.95 13.81
CA ASP A 45 -5.09 -23.81 13.24
C ASP A 45 -6.02 -23.07 12.27
N GLY A 46 -5.72 -21.82 11.92
CA GLY A 46 -6.44 -21.03 10.91
C GLY A 46 -7.74 -20.38 11.41
N HIS A 47 -7.93 -20.28 12.72
CA HIS A 47 -9.03 -19.52 13.32
C HIS A 47 -8.61 -18.06 13.54
N TRP A 48 -9.61 -17.19 13.72
CA TRP A 48 -9.39 -15.75 13.95
C TRP A 48 -9.95 -15.37 15.30
N LEU A 49 -9.10 -14.78 16.13
CA LEU A 49 -9.46 -14.31 17.46
C LEU A 49 -9.32 -12.80 17.53
N ASP A 50 -10.20 -12.15 18.28
CA ASP A 50 -10.01 -10.75 18.66
C ASP A 50 -8.90 -10.58 19.72
N GLU A 51 -8.63 -9.33 20.08
CA GLU A 51 -7.64 -8.97 21.12
C GLU A 51 -7.93 -9.58 22.50
N CYS A 52 -9.17 -9.99 22.77
CA CYS A 52 -9.57 -10.67 24.00
C CYS A 52 -9.47 -12.20 23.91
N GLY A 53 -9.08 -12.74 22.75
CA GLY A 53 -9.05 -14.18 22.48
C GLY A 53 -10.41 -14.78 22.15
N GLY A 54 -11.42 -13.93 21.85
CA GLY A 54 -12.76 -14.35 21.46
C GLY A 54 -12.86 -14.71 19.98
N ALA A 55 -13.53 -15.82 19.68
CA ALA A 55 -13.82 -16.23 18.30
C ALA A 55 -15.16 -15.68 17.79
N ASP A 56 -16.06 -15.34 18.71
CA ASP A 56 -17.42 -14.90 18.42
C ASP A 56 -17.46 -13.39 18.18
N CYS A 57 -18.04 -12.99 17.06
CA CYS A 57 -18.20 -11.58 16.76
C CYS A 57 -19.59 -11.11 17.24
N PRO A 58 -19.66 -10.06 18.09
CA PRO A 58 -20.94 -9.57 18.60
C PRO A 58 -21.84 -8.99 17.49
N ASP A 59 -21.24 -8.54 16.39
CA ASP A 59 -21.91 -7.95 15.23
C ASP A 59 -21.98 -8.90 14.02
N ALA A 60 -21.72 -10.20 14.22
CA ALA A 60 -21.90 -11.18 13.16
C ALA A 60 -23.38 -11.25 12.73
N ASP A 61 -23.62 -11.24 11.42
CA ASP A 61 -24.95 -11.43 10.86
C ASP A 61 -25.42 -12.88 11.16
N PRO A 62 -26.48 -13.06 11.97
CA PRO A 62 -26.96 -14.38 12.34
C PRO A 62 -27.55 -15.16 11.16
N ASP A 63 -27.91 -14.49 10.06
CA ASP A 63 -28.51 -15.12 8.87
C ASP A 63 -27.46 -15.55 7.83
N ASN A 64 -26.17 -15.29 8.09
CA ASN A 64 -25.08 -15.73 7.21
C ASN A 64 -24.71 -17.19 7.50
N GLU A 65 -25.51 -18.14 6.97
CA GLU A 65 -25.44 -19.59 7.24
C GLU A 65 -24.12 -20.29 6.82
N GLY A 66 -23.10 -19.56 6.39
CA GLY A 66 -21.86 -20.12 5.84
C GLY A 66 -20.72 -20.40 6.81
N LYS A 67 -20.60 -19.66 7.93
CA LYS A 67 -19.51 -19.83 8.92
C LYS A 67 -20.02 -19.28 10.26
N GLY A 68 -20.21 -20.14 11.26
CA GLY A 68 -20.87 -19.79 12.51
C GLY A 68 -20.30 -18.54 13.16
N GLY A 69 -21.16 -17.52 13.36
CA GLY A 69 -21.12 -16.41 14.35
C GLY A 69 -19.82 -15.63 14.59
N GLY A 70 -18.73 -15.96 13.91
CA GLY A 70 -17.40 -15.54 14.28
C GLY A 70 -16.91 -14.34 13.48
N HIS A 71 -15.73 -13.86 13.84
CA HIS A 71 -15.10 -12.75 13.13
C HIS A 71 -14.81 -13.10 11.67
N VAL A 72 -15.23 -12.21 10.76
CA VAL A 72 -14.85 -12.29 9.34
C VAL A 72 -13.60 -11.43 9.11
N PRO A 73 -12.43 -12.02 8.84
CA PRO A 73 -11.20 -11.26 8.67
C PRO A 73 -11.19 -10.50 7.35
N ALA A 74 -10.85 -9.22 7.42
CA ALA A 74 -10.55 -8.35 6.29
C ALA A 74 -9.16 -7.75 6.47
N ALA A 75 -8.33 -7.84 5.43
CA ALA A 75 -6.99 -7.27 5.47
C ALA A 75 -7.09 -5.74 5.63
N VAL A 76 -6.33 -5.20 6.58
CA VAL A 76 -6.23 -3.74 6.76
C VAL A 76 -5.40 -3.18 5.59
N PRO A 77 -5.94 -2.24 4.79
CA PRO A 77 -5.19 -1.64 3.70
C PRO A 77 -3.87 -1.06 4.20
N LEU A 78 -2.77 -1.35 3.50
CA LEU A 78 -1.43 -0.82 3.78
C LEU A 78 -0.86 -1.11 5.18
N SER A 79 -1.46 -1.99 6.01
CA SER A 79 -0.89 -2.39 7.31
C SER A 79 0.48 -3.08 7.21
N TRP A 80 0.79 -3.59 6.02
CA TRP A 80 2.09 -4.15 5.65
C TRP A 80 3.11 -3.08 5.23
N CYS A 81 2.70 -1.84 4.99
CA CYS A 81 3.59 -0.77 4.57
C CYS A 81 4.00 0.09 5.78
N ASN A 82 5.29 0.18 6.04
CA ASN A 82 5.81 1.00 7.14
C ASN A 82 5.95 2.46 6.76
N HIS A 83 6.16 2.76 5.47
CA HIS A 83 6.41 4.12 5.03
C HIS A 83 6.07 4.28 3.54
N VAL A 84 5.32 5.32 3.23
CA VAL A 84 5.04 5.76 1.86
C VAL A 84 5.48 7.20 1.71
N ARG A 85 6.26 7.50 0.67
CA ARG A 85 6.58 8.87 0.28
C ARG A 85 6.21 9.10 -1.16
N VAL A 86 5.51 10.18 -1.43
CA VAL A 86 5.22 10.65 -2.79
C VAL A 86 6.05 11.89 -3.02
N HIS A 87 6.80 11.93 -4.12
CA HIS A 87 7.58 13.08 -4.54
C HIS A 87 7.11 13.52 -5.93
N ALA A 88 6.75 14.79 -6.08
CA ALA A 88 6.42 15.40 -7.34
C ALA A 88 7.60 16.27 -7.81
N ASP A 89 8.00 16.11 -9.06
CA ASP A 89 9.00 16.95 -9.72
C ASP A 89 8.31 17.66 -10.89
N GLU A 90 7.99 18.94 -10.67
CA GLU A 90 7.33 19.79 -11.67
C GLU A 90 8.22 20.06 -12.89
N SER A 91 9.54 20.07 -12.72
CA SER A 91 10.48 20.29 -13.82
C SER A 91 10.46 19.15 -14.84
N GLN A 92 10.08 17.95 -14.39
CA GLN A 92 9.99 16.74 -15.20
C GLN A 92 8.54 16.31 -15.48
N ASP A 93 7.53 17.06 -15.00
CA ASP A 93 6.11 16.66 -15.00
C ASP A 93 5.95 15.18 -14.55
N SER A 94 6.51 14.87 -13.38
CA SER A 94 6.64 13.51 -12.87
C SER A 94 6.29 13.35 -11.39
N VAL A 95 5.88 12.15 -11.03
CA VAL A 95 5.56 11.72 -9.66
C VAL A 95 6.26 10.40 -9.38
N THR A 96 7.00 10.33 -8.27
CA THR A 96 7.64 9.11 -7.78
C THR A 96 7.04 8.69 -6.44
N VAL A 97 6.62 7.44 -6.34
CA VAL A 97 6.12 6.83 -5.11
C VAL A 97 7.18 5.89 -4.57
N TYR A 98 7.61 6.13 -3.33
CA TYR A 98 8.51 5.28 -2.55
C TYR A 98 7.70 4.53 -1.52
N LEU A 99 7.84 3.21 -1.49
CA LEU A 99 7.18 2.29 -0.56
C LEU A 99 8.24 1.58 0.26
N ARG A 100 8.01 1.42 1.55
CA ARG A 100 8.83 0.58 2.43
C ARG A 100 7.96 -0.42 3.17
N VAL A 101 8.41 -1.66 3.17
CA VAL A 101 7.77 -2.83 3.79
C VAL A 101 8.84 -3.59 4.58
N GLY A 102 8.72 -3.60 5.89
CA GLY A 102 9.78 -3.97 6.84
C GLY A 102 11.10 -3.23 6.56
N THR A 103 12.11 -4.01 6.20
CA THR A 103 13.45 -3.51 5.82
C THR A 103 13.62 -3.30 4.32
N LYS A 104 12.59 -3.59 3.51
CA LYS A 104 12.66 -3.53 2.05
C LYS A 104 12.04 -2.24 1.54
N SER A 105 12.69 -1.62 0.56
CA SER A 105 12.20 -0.40 -0.10
C SER A 105 12.01 -0.65 -1.59
N PHE A 106 11.00 0.01 -2.15
CA PHE A 106 10.63 -0.03 -3.56
C PHE A 106 10.23 1.38 -4.01
N ALA A 107 10.42 1.69 -5.30
CA ALA A 107 9.97 2.95 -5.87
C ALA A 107 9.30 2.70 -7.23
N LEU A 108 8.34 3.52 -7.62
CA LEU A 108 7.81 3.57 -8.99
C LEU A 108 7.64 5.03 -9.39
N ALA A 109 7.94 5.37 -10.63
CA ALA A 109 7.79 6.73 -11.13
C ALA A 109 6.81 6.77 -12.29
N ALA A 110 5.97 7.79 -12.34
CA ALA A 110 5.14 8.12 -13.48
C ALA A 110 5.54 9.49 -14.00
N ARG A 111 5.73 9.64 -15.31
CA ARG A 111 6.05 10.93 -15.93
C ARG A 111 5.23 11.16 -17.18
N ARG A 112 4.79 12.39 -17.39
CA ARG A 112 4.09 12.78 -18.62
C ARG A 112 5.09 13.26 -19.66
N ILE A 113 4.88 12.85 -20.91
CA ILE A 113 5.58 13.43 -22.05
C ILE A 113 4.73 14.58 -22.59
N PRO A 114 5.31 15.78 -22.78
CA PRO A 114 4.59 16.91 -23.36
C PRO A 114 3.92 16.56 -24.70
N ASP A 115 2.76 17.17 -24.96
CA ASP A 115 1.98 16.91 -26.17
C ASP A 115 2.70 17.40 -27.45
N ASP A 116 3.60 18.37 -27.30
CA ASP A 116 4.41 18.98 -28.36
C ASP A 116 5.81 18.34 -28.50
N ALA A 117 6.10 17.27 -27.75
CA ALA A 117 7.38 16.59 -27.86
C ALA A 117 7.59 16.02 -29.28
N GLU A 118 8.80 16.17 -29.83
CA GLU A 118 9.18 15.58 -31.12
C GLU A 118 9.47 14.07 -30.99
N SER A 119 8.54 13.30 -30.42
CA SER A 119 8.67 11.85 -30.27
C SER A 119 7.33 11.14 -30.47
N VAL A 120 7.38 9.85 -30.80
CA VAL A 120 6.19 8.99 -30.88
C VAL A 120 5.46 8.81 -29.53
N LEU A 121 6.08 9.23 -28.43
CA LEU A 121 5.54 9.17 -27.08
C LEU A 121 4.90 10.50 -26.64
N ALA A 122 4.81 11.50 -27.51
CA ALA A 122 4.15 12.78 -27.20
C ALA A 122 2.74 12.57 -26.64
N GLY A 123 2.41 13.27 -25.56
CA GLY A 123 1.14 13.16 -24.84
C GLY A 123 0.89 11.83 -24.13
N ARG A 124 1.91 10.97 -23.98
CA ARG A 124 1.80 9.71 -23.23
C ARG A 124 2.22 9.89 -21.79
N LEU A 125 1.63 9.07 -20.92
CA LEU A 125 2.11 8.84 -19.57
C LEU A 125 3.01 7.60 -19.59
N LEU A 126 4.21 7.72 -19.03
CA LEU A 126 5.13 6.61 -18.85
C LEU A 126 5.13 6.19 -17.39
N LEU A 127 5.08 4.88 -17.15
CA LEU A 127 5.23 4.29 -15.83
C LEU A 127 6.57 3.54 -15.78
N ASP A 128 7.53 4.13 -15.09
CA ASP A 128 8.85 3.57 -14.85
C ASP A 128 8.78 2.71 -13.58
N VAL A 129 8.63 1.40 -13.80
CA VAL A 129 8.80 0.37 -12.77
C VAL A 129 10.28 -0.01 -12.76
N PRO A 130 10.96 -0.07 -11.60
CA PRO A 130 12.36 -0.42 -11.58
C PRO A 130 12.56 -1.81 -12.17
N HIS A 131 13.41 -1.87 -13.19
CA HIS A 131 13.89 -3.15 -13.68
C HIS A 131 14.71 -3.82 -12.57
N PRO A 132 14.73 -5.17 -12.48
CA PRO A 132 15.61 -5.87 -11.55
C PRO A 132 17.06 -5.43 -11.54
N ASP A 133 17.55 -5.02 -12.72
CA ASP A 133 18.92 -4.55 -12.94
C ASP A 133 19.05 -3.02 -12.96
N ALA A 134 17.96 -2.28 -12.69
CA ALA A 134 18.00 -0.82 -12.70
C ALA A 134 18.74 -0.29 -11.45
N PRO A 135 19.68 0.64 -11.61
CA PRO A 135 20.26 1.35 -10.48
C PRO A 135 19.22 2.31 -9.88
N GLY A 136 18.84 2.10 -8.62
CA GLY A 136 17.84 2.92 -7.93
C GLY A 136 17.73 2.57 -6.44
N GLY A 137 17.11 3.45 -5.65
CA GLY A 137 16.96 3.31 -4.19
C GLY A 137 16.01 2.20 -3.70
N HIS A 138 15.79 1.16 -4.51
CA HIS A 138 15.05 -0.04 -4.14
C HIS A 138 16.01 -1.18 -3.79
N GLY A 139 15.53 -2.17 -3.04
CA GLY A 139 16.27 -3.43 -2.89
C GLY A 139 16.41 -4.14 -4.25
N PRO A 140 17.45 -4.98 -4.46
CA PRO A 140 17.58 -5.78 -5.67
C PRO A 140 16.31 -6.59 -5.92
N LEU A 141 15.84 -6.65 -7.17
CA LEU A 141 14.65 -7.43 -7.51
C LEU A 141 15.05 -8.80 -8.07
N THR A 142 14.43 -9.88 -7.61
CA THR A 142 14.65 -11.23 -8.16
C THR A 142 13.34 -11.72 -8.81
N PRO A 143 13.32 -12.08 -10.10
CA PRO A 143 12.12 -12.61 -10.74
C PRO A 143 11.60 -13.86 -10.02
N LEU A 144 10.29 -13.91 -9.74
CA LEU A 144 9.63 -15.09 -9.17
C LEU A 144 8.70 -15.76 -10.19
N ARG A 145 7.93 -14.95 -10.93
CA ARG A 145 7.04 -15.33 -12.04
C ARG A 145 6.71 -14.09 -12.87
N ASP A 146 6.04 -14.27 -14.02
CA ASP A 146 5.72 -13.16 -14.93
C ASP A 146 5.07 -11.97 -14.20
N GLY A 147 5.73 -10.81 -14.27
CA GLY A 147 5.30 -9.58 -13.63
C GLY A 147 5.45 -9.52 -12.10
N THR A 148 6.10 -10.49 -11.46
CA THR A 148 6.28 -10.55 -9.99
C THR A 148 7.75 -10.73 -9.62
N TYR A 149 8.23 -9.92 -8.65
CA TYR A 149 9.61 -9.94 -8.19
C TYR A 149 9.72 -9.94 -6.66
N LEU A 150 10.74 -10.61 -6.13
CA LEU A 150 11.17 -10.53 -4.71
C LEU A 150 12.04 -9.30 -4.51
N ILE A 151 11.92 -8.62 -3.36
CA ILE A 151 12.68 -7.39 -3.06
C ILE A 151 13.73 -7.64 -1.98
N GLY A 152 15.00 -7.37 -2.31
CA GLY A 152 16.10 -7.19 -1.37
C GLY A 152 16.64 -8.45 -0.72
N SER A 153 16.76 -9.56 -1.45
CA SER A 153 17.34 -10.85 -0.98
C SER A 153 18.42 -10.70 0.10
#